data_AF-A0A6A5FPV4-F1
#
_entry.id   AF-A0A6A5FPV4-F1
#
_cell.length_a   1.000
_cell.length_b   1.000
_cell.length_c   1.000
_cell.angle_alpha   90.00
_cell.angle_beta   90.00
_cell.angle_gamma   90.00
#
_symmetry.space_group_name_H-M   'P 1'
#
loop_
_entity.id
_entity.type
_entity.pdbx_description
1 polymer ?
#
loop_
_entity_poly.entity_id
_entity_poly.type
_entity_poly.pdbx_seq_one_letter_code
_entity_poly.pdbx_strand_id
1 'polypeptide(L)'
;MQSRGVVKSRAGLSAVRCCLLLLFIHMSAPVEARRVHGARAQSRRVQQQQQPPAHRERVEGAESFPLDFTAVEGNMDNFMVQIKNLAQSLYPCSAQKLDQDMKLHFLKNVSVTCNDGSAAGYYIKESKGSKRWLLFLEGGWYCFNRQTCDSRYETLRRLMSSTKWPQTKTGTGILSPQPEENPHWWNANMVFIPYCSSDVWSGATPKTDHSDYAFMGSLIIKEVVNELLTKGLDNAKVLLLAGSSAGGTGVLLNVDHVAEQLESQGHRGVQVRGLADSGWFLDNKQYKLTDCLDTISCAPTEAIKRGIRYWGGLVPESCRQAHVGEEWNCFFGYKVFPMLKSPVFVVQWLFDEAQLTADNIHLTGQPVHEGQWRYIQNLGQELRSTLHDVPAMFAPACLTHELITRTYWMDIQVKGTSLPRALHCWDRSLQANNHINGSNHNHQKHKTQPMRGCPLHLIDSCPWPHCNPSCPTIRDQLTGQEMSVIQFLKHLGFDVQKMAQQQGMDPRKLLGMLNNGS
;
A
#
# COMPACT_ATOMS: atom_id res chain seq x y z
N MET A 1 -52.98 -13.27 -53.58
CA MET A 1 -54.12 -14.20 -53.44
C MET A 1 -53.61 -15.50 -52.84
N GLN A 2 -54.00 -15.78 -51.59
CA GLN A 2 -54.64 -17.02 -51.12
C GLN A 2 -53.81 -18.30 -51.30
N SER A 3 -53.24 -18.95 -50.27
CA SER A 3 -53.78 -19.49 -49.00
C SER A 3 -54.25 -20.96 -49.10
N ARG A 4 -53.71 -21.77 -48.15
CA ARG A 4 -54.35 -22.84 -47.35
C ARG A 4 -54.31 -24.33 -47.72
N GLY A 5 -54.08 -25.10 -46.65
CA GLY A 5 -54.53 -26.47 -46.35
C GLY A 5 -53.37 -27.39 -45.99
N VAL A 6 -52.98 -27.72 -44.75
CA VAL A 6 -53.65 -28.14 -43.49
C VAL A 6 -54.47 -29.43 -43.62
N VAL A 7 -54.09 -30.49 -42.88
CA VAL A 7 -54.86 -31.25 -41.85
C VAL A 7 -54.07 -32.53 -41.45
N LYS A 8 -53.53 -32.60 -40.20
CA LYS A 8 -53.86 -33.48 -39.02
C LYS A 8 -53.62 -35.01 -39.22
N SER A 9 -53.08 -35.77 -38.25
CA SER A 9 -53.65 -35.98 -36.89
C SER A 9 -52.81 -36.94 -35.99
N ARG A 10 -52.61 -36.53 -34.70
CA ARG A 10 -52.77 -37.25 -33.39
C ARG A 10 -51.92 -38.51 -33.06
N ALA A 11 -51.60 -38.85 -31.79
CA ALA A 11 -51.74 -38.25 -30.45
C ALA A 11 -51.08 -39.15 -29.37
N GLY A 12 -50.83 -38.58 -28.18
CA GLY A 12 -50.66 -39.26 -26.87
C GLY A 12 -49.86 -38.39 -25.88
N LEU A 13 -50.46 -37.40 -25.17
CA LEU A 13 -51.00 -37.43 -23.79
C LEU A 13 -49.99 -37.92 -22.72
N SER A 14 -49.70 -37.23 -21.60
CA SER A 14 -50.60 -36.60 -20.61
C SER A 14 -49.79 -35.61 -19.71
N ALA A 15 -50.14 -34.32 -19.60
CA ALA A 15 -50.94 -33.62 -18.56
C ALA A 15 -50.11 -33.12 -17.34
N VAL A 16 -50.02 -31.84 -16.91
CA VAL A 16 -50.85 -30.60 -16.87
C VAL A 16 -51.54 -30.35 -15.52
N ARG A 17 -51.17 -29.22 -14.85
CA ARG A 17 -51.98 -28.17 -14.15
C ARG A 17 -51.12 -27.52 -13.05
N CYS A 18 -50.81 -26.21 -12.94
CA CYS A 18 -51.36 -24.91 -13.35
C CYS A 18 -52.50 -24.32 -12.50
N CYS A 19 -52.33 -23.01 -12.24
CA CYS A 19 -53.21 -21.94 -11.70
C CYS A 19 -53.16 -21.70 -10.16
N LEU A 20 -52.81 -20.51 -9.60
CA LEU A 20 -53.14 -19.07 -9.77
C LEU A 20 -54.30 -18.56 -8.88
N LEU A 21 -54.00 -17.49 -8.10
CA LEU A 21 -54.79 -16.28 -7.73
C LEU A 21 -55.18 -16.00 -6.25
N LEU A 22 -54.76 -14.79 -5.79
CA LEU A 22 -55.48 -13.73 -5.00
C LEU A 22 -55.93 -14.00 -3.54
N LEU A 23 -56.27 -13.02 -2.67
CA LEU A 23 -55.79 -11.69 -2.20
C LEU A 23 -56.68 -11.36 -0.95
N PHE A 24 -56.16 -10.58 0.03
CA PHE A 24 -56.89 -9.79 1.08
C PHE A 24 -57.70 -10.54 2.19
N ILE A 25 -58.02 -10.08 3.43
CA ILE A 25 -57.90 -8.83 4.23
C ILE A 25 -58.28 -9.11 5.72
N HIS A 26 -57.67 -8.37 6.66
CA HIS A 26 -58.08 -7.96 8.05
C HIS A 26 -58.57 -9.00 9.12
N MET A 27 -58.49 -8.79 10.44
CA MET A 27 -58.68 -7.59 11.27
C MET A 27 -58.20 -7.85 12.74
N SER A 28 -57.76 -6.76 13.40
CA SER A 28 -58.04 -6.39 14.82
C SER A 28 -57.24 -6.95 16.01
N ALA A 29 -56.52 -6.01 16.64
CA ALA A 29 -56.15 -5.86 18.06
C ALA A 29 -57.43 -5.60 18.95
N PRO A 30 -57.45 -5.04 20.19
CA PRO A 30 -56.39 -4.35 20.96
C PRO A 30 -56.51 -4.40 22.54
N VAL A 31 -55.70 -3.54 23.20
CA VAL A 31 -55.91 -2.82 24.50
C VAL A 31 -55.62 -3.58 25.82
N GLU A 32 -55.12 -3.00 26.93
CA GLU A 32 -54.30 -1.84 27.33
C GLU A 32 -54.29 -1.81 28.89
N ALA A 33 -53.26 -1.17 29.47
CA ALA A 33 -53.30 -0.37 30.70
C ALA A 33 -53.34 -0.97 32.15
N ARG A 34 -52.36 -0.44 32.91
CA ARG A 34 -52.42 0.18 34.27
C ARG A 34 -51.99 -0.59 35.53
N ARG A 35 -50.88 -0.09 36.09
CA ARG A 35 -50.49 0.19 37.49
C ARG A 35 -51.47 -0.23 38.61
N VAL A 36 -50.93 -0.73 39.73
CA VAL A 36 -51.05 -0.16 41.10
C VAL A 36 -50.12 -0.91 42.11
N HIS A 37 -49.79 -0.17 43.17
CA HIS A 37 -48.92 -0.32 44.35
C HIS A 37 -48.92 -1.59 45.22
N GLY A 38 -47.85 -1.67 46.04
CA GLY A 38 -47.79 -2.29 47.38
C GLY A 38 -46.77 -3.45 47.42
N ALA A 39 -45.90 -3.65 48.42
CA ALA A 39 -45.79 -3.11 49.76
C ALA A 39 -44.37 -3.39 50.33
N ARG A 40 -44.19 -2.90 51.55
CA ARG A 40 -42.99 -2.65 52.36
C ARG A 40 -42.60 -3.85 53.25
N ALA A 41 -41.31 -4.07 53.52
CA ALA A 41 -40.75 -4.59 54.78
C ALA A 41 -39.20 -4.56 54.71
N GLN A 42 -38.49 -3.58 55.26
CA GLN A 42 -38.04 -3.44 56.67
C GLN A 42 -37.46 -4.72 57.31
N SER A 43 -36.14 -4.73 57.53
CA SER A 43 -35.57 -5.26 58.78
C SER A 43 -34.41 -4.38 59.24
N ARG A 44 -34.39 -4.17 60.56
CA ARG A 44 -33.64 -3.22 61.37
C ARG A 44 -32.17 -3.64 61.56
N ARG A 45 -31.27 -2.67 61.70
CA ARG A 45 -30.18 -2.73 62.71
C ARG A 45 -29.64 -1.34 63.07
N VAL A 46 -30.04 -0.93 64.28
CA VAL A 46 -29.31 -0.23 65.37
C VAL A 46 -28.16 0.73 64.99
N GLN A 47 -28.33 2.01 65.34
CA GLN A 47 -27.29 3.02 65.48
C GLN A 47 -26.51 2.84 66.80
N GLN A 48 -25.18 3.01 66.77
CA GLN A 48 -24.49 3.88 67.73
C GLN A 48 -23.12 4.34 67.22
N GLN A 49 -22.75 5.55 67.67
CA GLN A 49 -21.78 6.51 67.14
C GLN A 49 -20.30 6.12 67.23
N GLN A 50 -19.48 6.63 66.29
CA GLN A 50 -18.15 7.19 66.55
C GLN A 50 -17.72 8.17 65.44
N GLN A 51 -17.15 9.31 65.84
CA GLN A 51 -16.69 10.45 65.03
C GLN A 51 -15.28 10.22 64.40
N PRO A 52 -14.81 11.09 63.46
CA PRO A 52 -14.06 10.69 62.27
C PRO A 52 -12.53 10.88 62.38
N PRO A 53 -11.77 10.45 61.34
CA PRO A 53 -10.63 11.27 60.94
C PRO A 53 -10.51 11.53 59.43
N ALA A 54 -10.17 12.79 59.16
CA ALA A 54 -9.25 13.32 58.15
C ALA A 54 -9.43 12.98 56.66
N HIS A 55 -9.79 14.02 55.91
CA HIS A 55 -9.49 14.20 54.49
C HIS A 55 -8.03 13.81 54.16
N ARG A 56 -7.86 12.93 53.18
CA ARG A 56 -6.63 12.85 52.38
C ARG A 56 -7.03 13.00 50.91
N GLU A 57 -6.65 14.13 50.33
CA GLU A 57 -6.74 14.40 48.91
C GLU A 57 -5.94 13.35 48.13
N ARG A 58 -6.57 12.79 47.10
CA ARG A 58 -5.91 11.89 46.14
C ARG A 58 -5.22 12.77 45.10
N VAL A 59 -3.91 12.95 45.24
CA VAL A 59 -3.07 13.55 44.20
C VAL A 59 -2.87 12.50 43.11
N GLU A 60 -3.50 12.68 41.95
CA GLU A 60 -3.14 11.98 40.72
C GLU A 60 -1.87 12.64 40.14
N GLY A 61 -0.71 12.21 40.61
CA GLY A 61 0.58 12.52 40.00
C GLY A 61 1.09 11.31 39.23
N ALA A 62 1.50 11.49 37.98
CA ALA A 62 2.22 10.46 37.23
C ALA A 62 3.54 10.16 37.96
N GLU A 63 3.69 8.94 38.48
CA GLU A 63 4.96 8.46 39.03
C GLU A 63 5.97 8.32 37.88
N SER A 64 6.87 9.31 37.76
CA SER A 64 8.06 9.17 36.93
C SER A 64 9.14 8.44 37.73
N PHE A 65 9.52 7.24 37.28
CA PHE A 65 10.69 6.54 37.79
C PHE A 65 11.94 7.05 37.05
N PRO A 66 12.86 7.79 37.70
CA PRO A 66 14.13 8.14 37.08
C PRO A 66 14.98 6.87 36.97
N LEU A 67 15.32 6.48 35.75
CA LEU A 67 16.32 5.45 35.51
C LEU A 67 17.71 6.09 35.68
N ASP A 68 18.47 5.59 36.64
CA ASP A 68 19.85 6.00 36.89
C ASP A 68 20.78 5.27 35.89
N PHE A 69 21.46 6.04 35.04
CA PHE A 69 22.36 5.53 33.99
C PHE A 69 23.84 5.56 34.40
N THR A 70 24.15 5.83 35.67
CA THR A 70 25.55 5.99 36.14
C THR A 70 26.39 4.70 36.09
N ALA A 71 25.81 3.54 35.78
CA ALA A 71 26.51 2.26 35.70
C ALA A 71 26.80 1.74 34.27
N VAL A 72 26.70 2.57 33.22
CA VAL A 72 26.79 2.12 31.80
C VAL A 72 28.15 2.42 31.14
N GLU A 73 29.27 2.26 31.86
CA GLU A 73 30.61 2.41 31.26
C GLU A 73 31.41 1.12 31.09
N GLY A 74 30.79 -0.07 31.20
CA GLY A 74 31.54 -1.32 31.01
C GLY A 74 30.81 -2.48 30.34
N ASN A 75 29.49 -2.44 30.16
CA ASN A 75 28.74 -3.62 29.70
C ASN A 75 27.43 -3.26 28.98
N MET A 76 27.56 -2.64 27.80
CA MET A 76 26.44 -2.17 26.99
C MET A 76 25.54 -3.32 26.48
N ASP A 77 26.10 -4.51 26.26
CA ASP A 77 25.33 -5.68 25.83
C ASP A 77 24.42 -6.21 26.94
N ASN A 78 24.90 -6.28 28.18
CA ASN A 78 24.09 -6.71 29.32
C ASN A 78 22.97 -5.69 29.64
N PHE A 79 23.26 -4.39 29.46
CA PHE A 79 22.25 -3.34 29.61
C PHE A 79 21.14 -3.45 28.55
N MET A 80 21.50 -3.68 27.28
CA MET A 80 20.51 -3.87 26.21
C MET A 80 19.68 -5.15 26.40
N VAL A 81 20.27 -6.21 26.96
CA VAL A 81 19.54 -7.42 27.36
C VAL A 81 18.56 -7.13 28.49
N GLN A 82 18.95 -6.36 29.50
CA GLN A 82 18.06 -5.95 30.60
C GLN A 82 16.90 -5.07 30.11
N ILE A 83 17.15 -4.11 29.20
CA ILE A 83 16.09 -3.31 28.57
C ILE A 83 15.14 -4.20 27.76
N LYS A 84 15.67 -5.15 26.98
CA LYS A 84 14.84 -6.10 26.22
C LYS A 84 13.98 -6.95 27.15
N ASN A 85 14.55 -7.46 28.24
CA ASN A 85 13.83 -8.27 29.23
C ASN A 85 12.76 -7.45 29.96
N LEU A 86 13.06 -6.18 30.30
CA LEU A 86 12.10 -5.28 30.91
C LEU A 86 10.97 -4.93 29.94
N ALA A 87 11.29 -4.59 28.69
CA ALA A 87 10.31 -4.35 27.64
C ALA A 87 9.43 -5.58 27.40
N GLN A 88 10.01 -6.78 27.32
CA GLN A 88 9.28 -8.05 27.20
C GLN A 88 8.42 -8.37 28.42
N SER A 89 8.83 -7.96 29.62
CA SER A 89 8.05 -8.17 30.85
C SER A 89 6.91 -7.18 30.99
N LEU A 90 7.07 -5.95 30.48
CA LEU A 90 6.04 -4.89 30.50
C LEU A 90 5.07 -4.99 29.31
N TYR A 91 5.48 -5.65 28.23
CA TYR A 91 4.65 -5.82 27.02
C TYR A 91 3.34 -6.58 27.31
N PRO A 92 3.30 -7.71 28.04
CA PRO A 92 2.05 -8.39 28.42
C PRO A 92 1.12 -7.53 29.29
N CYS A 93 1.68 -6.67 30.15
CA CYS A 93 0.91 -5.80 31.04
C CYS A 93 0.23 -4.62 30.31
N SER A 94 0.70 -4.27 29.11
CA SER A 94 0.14 -3.20 28.26
C SER A 94 -0.61 -3.74 27.03
N ALA A 95 -0.18 -4.88 26.48
CA ALA A 95 -0.73 -5.47 25.25
C ALA A 95 -2.14 -6.07 25.42
N GLN A 96 -2.57 -6.44 26.63
CA GLN A 96 -3.89 -7.03 26.86
C GLN A 96 -5.08 -6.10 26.61
N LYS A 97 -4.86 -4.82 26.23
CA LYS A 97 -5.94 -3.84 25.97
C LYS A 97 -5.66 -2.79 24.90
N LEU A 98 -4.57 -2.86 24.14
CA LEU A 98 -4.36 -1.91 23.05
C LEU A 98 -5.07 -2.37 21.78
N ASP A 99 -6.04 -1.58 21.35
CA ASP A 99 -6.65 -1.66 20.02
C ASP A 99 -5.54 -1.44 18.96
N GLN A 100 -5.17 -2.53 18.28
CA GLN A 100 -4.08 -2.54 17.31
C GLN A 100 -4.54 -2.14 15.91
N ASP A 101 -5.84 -2.16 15.66
CA ASP A 101 -6.38 -1.87 14.35
C ASP A 101 -6.48 -0.35 14.11
N MET A 102 -6.35 0.02 12.85
CA MET A 102 -6.70 1.36 12.38
C MET A 102 -8.23 1.45 12.24
N LYS A 103 -8.81 2.60 12.58
CA LYS A 103 -10.26 2.86 12.52
C LYS A 103 -10.62 3.65 11.30
N LEU A 104 -11.72 3.30 10.65
CA LEU A 104 -12.25 4.00 9.48
C LEU A 104 -12.81 5.38 9.87
N HIS A 105 -12.41 6.38 9.10
CA HIS A 105 -13.00 7.72 9.09
C HIS A 105 -13.37 8.09 7.66
N PHE A 106 -14.65 8.37 7.42
CA PHE A 106 -15.08 9.00 6.18
C PHE A 106 -14.71 10.49 6.18
N LEU A 107 -14.38 11.02 5.02
CA LEU A 107 -14.16 12.45 4.84
C LEU A 107 -15.44 13.23 5.18
N LYS A 108 -15.30 14.30 5.94
CA LYS A 108 -16.36 15.26 6.27
C LYS A 108 -16.80 16.02 5.02
N ASN A 109 -15.85 16.31 4.12
CA ASN A 109 -16.16 16.92 2.84
C ASN A 109 -16.75 15.88 1.88
N VAL A 110 -18.09 15.79 1.89
CA VAL A 110 -18.86 14.84 1.08
C VAL A 110 -18.76 15.07 -0.43
N SER A 111 -18.17 16.18 -0.88
CA SER A 111 -17.91 16.42 -2.30
C SER A 111 -16.74 15.60 -2.84
N VAL A 112 -15.85 15.11 -1.97
CA VAL A 112 -14.71 14.25 -2.32
C VAL A 112 -15.12 12.79 -2.18
N THR A 113 -15.25 12.10 -3.31
CA THR A 113 -15.94 10.80 -3.38
C THR A 113 -15.10 9.73 -4.06
N CYS A 114 -15.47 8.48 -3.81
CA CYS A 114 -15.07 7.32 -4.60
C CYS A 114 -15.74 7.35 -5.98
N ASN A 115 -15.35 6.44 -6.89
CA ASN A 115 -15.88 6.40 -8.26
C ASN A 115 -17.42 6.42 -8.33
N ASP A 116 -18.11 5.67 -7.47
CA ASP A 116 -19.57 5.57 -7.48
C ASP A 116 -20.30 6.77 -6.85
N GLY A 117 -19.59 7.70 -6.22
CA GLY A 117 -20.13 8.83 -5.48
C GLY A 117 -20.26 8.61 -3.97
N SER A 118 -19.93 7.42 -3.46
CA SER A 118 -19.83 7.20 -2.00
C SER A 118 -18.68 8.01 -1.39
N ALA A 119 -18.81 8.39 -0.12
CA ALA A 119 -17.80 9.19 0.57
C ALA A 119 -16.46 8.45 0.61
N ALA A 120 -15.37 9.11 0.20
CA ALA A 120 -14.04 8.58 0.42
C ALA A 120 -13.65 8.68 1.90
N GLY A 121 -12.53 8.08 2.28
CA GLY A 121 -12.10 8.03 3.68
C GLY A 121 -10.72 7.43 3.85
N TYR A 122 -10.32 7.26 5.10
CA TYR A 122 -9.03 6.71 5.51
C TYR A 122 -9.18 5.93 6.81
N TYR A 123 -8.30 4.97 7.02
CA TYR A 123 -8.13 4.31 8.30
C TYR A 123 -6.99 4.97 9.05
N ILE A 124 -7.13 5.20 10.36
CA ILE A 124 -6.07 5.77 11.19
C ILE A 124 -5.86 5.00 12.49
N LYS A 125 -4.59 4.84 12.86
CA LYS A 125 -4.16 4.50 14.22
C LYS A 125 -3.21 5.58 14.72
N GLU A 126 -3.68 6.34 15.70
CA GLU A 126 -2.89 7.40 16.33
C GLU A 126 -1.84 6.81 17.28
N SER A 127 -0.68 7.47 17.33
CA SER A 127 0.41 7.19 18.26
C SER A 127 0.75 8.47 19.00
N LYS A 128 0.08 8.67 20.15
CA LYS A 128 0.24 9.88 20.96
C LYS A 128 1.70 10.06 21.36
N GLY A 129 2.26 11.22 21.04
CA GLY A 129 3.68 11.55 21.29
C GLY A 129 4.61 11.31 20.11
N SER A 130 4.18 10.54 19.10
CA SER A 130 4.96 10.38 17.86
C SER A 130 4.73 11.56 16.92
N LYS A 131 5.83 12.14 16.45
CA LYS A 131 5.82 13.19 15.42
C LYS A 131 6.06 12.66 14.01
N ARG A 132 5.96 11.34 13.83
CA ARG A 132 6.10 10.66 12.54
C ARG A 132 4.73 10.22 12.06
N TRP A 133 4.45 10.49 10.79
CA TRP A 133 3.22 10.12 10.11
C TRP A 133 3.56 9.29 8.89
N LEU A 134 2.82 8.19 8.70
CA LEU A 134 2.92 7.35 7.52
C LEU A 134 1.54 7.27 6.89
N LEU A 135 1.40 7.87 5.71
CA LEU A 135 0.18 7.82 4.89
C LEU A 135 0.43 6.83 3.75
N PHE A 136 -0.29 5.72 3.76
CA PHE A 136 -0.16 4.68 2.74
C PHE A 136 -1.29 4.76 1.72
N LEU A 137 -0.93 4.83 0.44
CA LEU A 137 -1.81 4.78 -0.72
C LEU A 137 -1.96 3.34 -1.21
N GLU A 138 -3.17 2.81 -1.16
CA GLU A 138 -3.47 1.50 -1.72
C GLU A 138 -3.31 1.49 -3.26
N GLY A 139 -2.93 0.34 -3.81
CA GLY A 139 -2.88 0.10 -5.25
C GLY A 139 -4.08 -0.70 -5.77
N GLY A 140 -3.93 -1.27 -6.96
CA GLY A 140 -4.92 -2.16 -7.56
C GLY A 140 -5.43 -1.71 -8.94
N TRP A 141 -4.51 -1.52 -9.89
CA TRP A 141 -4.83 -1.20 -11.30
C TRP A 141 -5.66 0.09 -11.46
N TYR A 142 -6.37 0.24 -12.56
CA TYR A 142 -7.17 1.41 -12.92
C TYR A 142 -8.22 1.05 -13.98
N CYS A 143 -9.04 2.01 -14.40
CA CYS A 143 -9.89 1.86 -15.58
C CYS A 143 -9.87 3.18 -16.36
N PHE A 144 -9.85 3.13 -17.69
CA PHE A 144 -9.52 4.31 -18.53
C PHE A 144 -10.62 4.69 -19.53
N ASN A 145 -11.76 4.01 -19.47
CA ASN A 145 -12.98 4.34 -20.21
C ASN A 145 -14.19 3.74 -19.50
N ARG A 146 -15.40 4.09 -19.96
CA ARG A 146 -16.65 3.58 -19.38
C ARG A 146 -16.70 2.05 -19.32
N GLN A 147 -16.41 1.36 -20.43
CA GLN A 147 -16.50 -0.10 -20.49
C GLN A 147 -15.59 -0.80 -19.48
N THR A 148 -14.33 -0.36 -19.37
CA THR A 148 -13.37 -0.92 -18.40
C THR A 148 -13.76 -0.58 -16.96
N CYS A 149 -14.35 0.60 -16.71
CA CYS A 149 -14.85 0.97 -15.39
C CYS A 149 -16.12 0.21 -15.00
N ASP A 150 -17.04 -0.02 -15.93
CA ASP A 150 -18.25 -0.84 -15.70
C ASP A 150 -17.84 -2.27 -15.31
N SER A 151 -16.94 -2.89 -16.08
CA SER A 151 -16.39 -4.22 -15.77
C SER A 151 -15.67 -4.27 -14.41
N ARG A 152 -14.88 -3.24 -14.10
CA ARG A 152 -14.20 -3.11 -12.81
C ARG A 152 -15.19 -2.94 -11.66
N TYR A 153 -16.29 -2.21 -11.87
CA TYR A 153 -17.32 -2.01 -10.85
C TYR A 153 -18.07 -3.30 -10.52
N GLU A 154 -18.30 -4.15 -11.52
CA GLU A 154 -18.93 -5.47 -11.35
C GLU A 154 -18.00 -6.45 -10.62
N THR A 155 -16.72 -6.47 -10.96
CA THR A 155 -15.76 -7.49 -10.50
C THR A 155 -14.95 -7.09 -9.26
N LEU A 156 -14.66 -5.79 -9.08
CA LEU A 156 -13.75 -5.25 -8.08
C LEU A 156 -14.33 -4.03 -7.36
N ARG A 157 -15.63 -4.06 -7.03
CA ARG A 157 -16.37 -2.95 -6.43
C ARG A 157 -15.70 -2.29 -5.20
N ARG A 158 -14.93 -3.03 -4.39
CA ARG A 158 -14.23 -2.45 -3.21
C ARG A 158 -13.23 -1.35 -3.58
N LEU A 159 -12.73 -1.38 -4.83
CA LEU A 159 -11.78 -0.41 -5.37
C LEU A 159 -12.46 0.75 -6.13
N MET A 160 -13.78 0.86 -5.99
CA MET A 160 -14.60 1.89 -6.65
C MET A 160 -15.70 2.47 -5.74
N SER A 161 -15.86 1.92 -4.53
CA SER A 161 -16.94 2.23 -3.60
C SER A 161 -16.48 1.99 -2.17
N SER A 162 -16.89 2.88 -1.27
CA SER A 162 -16.63 2.75 0.17
C SER A 162 -17.77 2.06 0.94
N THR A 163 -18.89 1.75 0.26
CA THR A 163 -20.13 1.22 0.88
C THR A 163 -19.97 -0.10 1.66
N LYS A 164 -18.90 -0.85 1.40
CA LYS A 164 -18.60 -2.14 2.06
C LYS A 164 -17.28 -2.13 2.83
N TRP A 165 -16.72 -0.96 3.12
CA TRP A 165 -15.49 -0.87 3.89
C TRP A 165 -15.72 -1.32 5.34
N PRO A 166 -14.86 -2.20 5.89
CA PRO A 166 -14.95 -2.59 7.30
C PRO A 166 -14.65 -1.39 8.21
N GLN A 167 -15.17 -1.41 9.45
CA GLN A 167 -14.95 -0.31 10.40
C GLN A 167 -13.51 -0.24 10.92
N THR A 168 -12.79 -1.36 10.87
CA THR A 168 -11.38 -1.44 11.27
C THR A 168 -10.55 -2.12 10.20
N LYS A 169 -9.24 -1.87 10.23
CA LYS A 169 -8.26 -2.50 9.35
C LYS A 169 -6.97 -2.74 10.12
N THR A 170 -6.50 -3.98 10.13
CA THR A 170 -5.20 -4.35 10.69
C THR A 170 -4.08 -3.84 9.77
N GLY A 171 -3.09 -3.17 10.35
CA GLY A 171 -1.88 -2.75 9.64
C GLY A 171 -0.87 -3.89 9.57
N THR A 172 -0.25 -4.09 8.41
CA THR A 172 0.77 -5.12 8.15
C THR A 172 2.01 -4.49 7.52
N GLY A 173 3.14 -5.20 7.59
CA GLY A 173 4.44 -4.72 7.13
C GLY A 173 4.79 -3.37 7.75
N ILE A 174 5.06 -2.36 6.92
CA ILE A 174 5.40 -1.00 7.35
C ILE A 174 4.28 -0.28 8.11
N LEU A 175 3.03 -0.74 8.00
CA LEU A 175 1.88 -0.22 8.76
C LEU A 175 1.64 -0.95 10.08
N SER A 176 2.36 -2.05 10.34
CA SER A 176 2.19 -2.82 11.57
C SER A 176 2.60 -2.00 12.78
N PRO A 177 1.80 -1.99 13.87
CA PRO A 177 2.18 -1.39 15.13
C PRO A 177 3.13 -2.28 15.94
N GLN A 178 3.50 -3.46 15.44
CA GLN A 178 4.37 -4.40 16.14
C GLN A 178 5.84 -4.15 15.79
N PRO A 179 6.72 -3.92 16.78
CA PRO A 179 8.17 -3.78 16.55
C PRO A 179 8.79 -5.00 15.86
N GLU A 180 8.23 -6.19 16.10
CA GLU A 180 8.72 -7.46 15.53
C GLU A 180 8.48 -7.53 14.02
N GLU A 181 7.42 -6.89 13.51
CA GLU A 181 7.09 -6.81 12.08
C GLU A 181 7.55 -5.49 11.45
N ASN A 182 7.65 -4.41 12.24
CA ASN A 182 7.99 -3.07 11.80
C ASN A 182 9.06 -2.43 12.70
N PRO A 183 10.33 -2.80 12.55
CA PRO A 183 11.37 -2.50 13.55
C PRO A 183 11.66 -1.01 13.75
N HIS A 184 11.33 -0.15 12.78
CA HIS A 184 11.73 1.25 12.79
C HIS A 184 10.54 2.23 12.84
N TRP A 185 9.39 1.88 12.27
CA TRP A 185 8.24 2.78 12.14
C TRP A 185 7.02 2.36 12.95
N TRP A 186 7.05 1.26 13.71
CA TRP A 186 5.89 0.71 14.43
C TRP A 186 5.10 1.71 15.30
N ASN A 187 5.76 2.72 15.85
CA ASN A 187 5.16 3.75 16.70
C ASN A 187 4.84 5.05 15.96
N ALA A 188 4.81 5.08 14.62
CA ALA A 188 4.30 6.22 13.85
C ALA A 188 2.77 6.33 13.97
N ASN A 189 2.22 7.49 13.61
CA ASN A 189 0.79 7.59 13.30
C ASN A 189 0.57 6.92 11.94
N MET A 190 -0.22 5.85 11.92
CA MET A 190 -0.45 5.03 10.73
C MET A 190 -1.76 5.44 10.07
N VAL A 191 -1.70 5.73 8.78
CA VAL A 191 -2.86 6.06 7.96
C VAL A 191 -2.87 5.18 6.72
N PHE A 192 -3.97 4.48 6.48
CA PHE A 192 -4.20 3.72 5.25
C PHE A 192 -5.33 4.39 4.46
N ILE A 193 -5.05 4.83 3.24
CA ILE A 193 -6.03 5.48 2.35
C ILE A 193 -6.44 4.45 1.30
N PRO A 194 -7.66 3.89 1.37
CA PRO A 194 -8.10 2.89 0.41
C PRO A 194 -8.27 3.50 -0.97
N TYR A 195 -7.93 2.71 -1.99
CA TYR A 195 -7.98 3.16 -3.36
C TYR A 195 -9.36 2.90 -3.95
N CYS A 196 -10.18 3.96 -4.04
CA CYS A 196 -11.53 3.88 -4.61
C CYS A 196 -11.78 4.80 -5.80
N SER A 197 -10.70 5.34 -6.39
CA SER A 197 -10.77 6.34 -7.45
C SER A 197 -10.34 5.81 -8.82
N SER A 198 -9.73 4.63 -8.93
CA SER A 198 -9.38 3.95 -10.20
C SER A 198 -8.56 4.79 -11.20
N ASP A 199 -7.89 5.83 -10.73
CA ASP A 199 -7.22 6.88 -11.52
C ASP A 199 -5.72 7.03 -11.18
N VAL A 200 -5.12 6.03 -10.55
CA VAL A 200 -3.71 6.02 -10.13
C VAL A 200 -3.39 7.23 -9.24
N TRP A 201 -4.37 7.66 -8.44
CA TRP A 201 -4.27 8.83 -7.55
C TRP A 201 -4.05 10.18 -8.27
N SER A 202 -4.36 10.26 -9.57
CA SER A 202 -4.14 11.48 -10.36
C SER A 202 -5.40 12.33 -10.54
N GLY A 203 -6.59 11.73 -10.47
CA GLY A 203 -7.83 12.38 -10.89
C GLY A 203 -8.25 13.56 -10.02
N ALA A 204 -8.88 14.54 -10.67
CA ALA A 204 -9.51 15.70 -10.04
C ALA A 204 -10.91 16.03 -10.60
N THR A 205 -11.57 15.03 -11.20
CA THR A 205 -12.89 15.18 -11.84
C THR A 205 -14.00 14.63 -10.92
N PRO A 206 -14.94 15.47 -10.44
CA PRO A 206 -16.08 14.99 -9.67
C PRO A 206 -17.10 14.25 -10.55
N LYS A 207 -18.00 13.50 -9.92
CA LYS A 207 -19.18 12.95 -10.60
C LYS A 207 -20.12 14.09 -10.99
N THR A 208 -20.65 14.03 -12.21
CA THR A 208 -21.62 14.97 -12.76
C THR A 208 -22.79 14.18 -13.34
N ASP A 209 -23.91 14.83 -13.68
CA ASP A 209 -25.04 14.18 -14.34
C ASP A 209 -24.67 13.52 -15.69
N HIS A 210 -23.53 13.94 -16.27
CA HIS A 210 -23.03 13.49 -17.56
C HIS A 210 -21.86 12.51 -17.44
N SER A 211 -21.34 12.26 -16.22
CA SER A 211 -20.26 11.32 -15.96
C SER A 211 -20.71 10.18 -15.07
N ASP A 212 -20.51 8.95 -15.53
CA ASP A 212 -20.93 7.74 -14.80
C ASP A 212 -20.14 7.56 -13.48
N TYR A 213 -18.88 8.05 -13.45
CA TYR A 213 -17.93 7.91 -12.34
C TYR A 213 -17.22 9.23 -11.98
N ALA A 214 -16.87 9.39 -10.70
CA ALA A 214 -15.89 10.37 -10.23
C ALA A 214 -14.47 9.83 -10.34
N PHE A 215 -13.47 10.68 -10.57
CA PHE A 215 -12.04 10.35 -10.51
C PHE A 215 -11.35 11.42 -9.67
N MET A 216 -11.19 11.16 -8.37
CA MET A 216 -10.82 12.19 -7.39
C MET A 216 -9.57 11.82 -6.58
N GLY A 217 -8.73 10.91 -7.06
CA GLY A 217 -7.60 10.37 -6.29
C GLY A 217 -6.67 11.44 -5.70
N SER A 218 -6.30 12.46 -6.48
CA SER A 218 -5.44 13.55 -5.99
C SER A 218 -6.17 14.42 -4.95
N LEU A 219 -7.48 14.65 -5.15
CA LEU A 219 -8.34 15.39 -4.22
C LEU A 219 -8.59 14.62 -2.91
N ILE A 220 -8.70 13.29 -2.97
CA ILE A 220 -8.81 12.43 -1.79
C ILE A 220 -7.56 12.60 -0.92
N ILE A 221 -6.36 12.52 -1.50
CA ILE A 221 -5.11 12.72 -0.76
C ILE A 221 -5.09 14.10 -0.09
N LYS A 222 -5.41 15.15 -0.87
CA LYS A 222 -5.46 16.53 -0.38
C LYS A 222 -6.39 16.67 0.83
N GLU A 223 -7.60 16.11 0.73
CA GLU A 223 -8.60 16.23 1.79
C GLU A 223 -8.26 15.40 3.02
N VAL A 224 -7.68 14.20 2.84
CA VAL A 224 -7.14 13.41 3.97
C VAL A 224 -6.09 14.22 4.71
N VAL A 225 -5.13 14.84 4.01
CA VAL A 225 -4.11 15.68 4.65
C VAL A 225 -4.74 16.84 5.43
N ASN A 226 -5.75 17.52 4.86
CA ASN A 226 -6.48 18.59 5.56
C ASN A 226 -7.12 18.11 6.87
N GLU A 227 -7.79 16.95 6.86
CA GLU A 227 -8.40 16.43 8.09
C GLU A 227 -7.36 16.02 9.13
N LEU A 228 -6.26 15.41 8.69
CA LEU A 228 -5.21 14.95 9.58
C LEU A 228 -4.48 16.11 10.29
N LEU A 229 -4.43 17.30 9.69
CA LEU A 229 -3.93 18.51 10.37
C LEU A 229 -4.70 18.77 11.67
N THR A 230 -6.01 18.54 11.68
CA THR A 230 -6.84 18.69 12.90
C THR A 230 -6.65 17.55 13.91
N LYS A 231 -5.91 16.49 13.54
CA LYS A 231 -5.64 15.29 14.34
C LYS A 231 -4.18 15.20 14.82
N GLY A 232 -3.39 16.26 14.63
CA GLY A 232 -2.02 16.34 15.12
C GLY A 232 -0.94 16.27 14.03
N LEU A 233 -1.31 16.19 12.74
CA LEU A 233 -0.32 16.25 11.65
C LEU A 233 0.37 17.62 11.57
N ASP A 234 -0.30 18.68 12.02
CA ASP A 234 0.24 20.04 12.16
C ASP A 234 1.53 20.09 13.01
N ASN A 235 1.69 19.16 13.95
CA ASN A 235 2.82 19.03 14.87
C ASN A 235 3.86 17.99 14.42
N ALA A 236 3.71 17.44 13.21
CA ALA A 236 4.62 16.43 12.69
C ALA A 236 6.02 16.98 12.42
N LYS A 237 7.02 16.09 12.50
CA LYS A 237 8.38 16.34 12.02
C LYS A 237 8.58 15.73 10.63
N VAL A 238 7.99 14.57 10.40
CA VAL A 238 8.10 13.83 9.13
C VAL A 238 6.73 13.29 8.76
N LEU A 239 6.32 13.54 7.52
CA LEU A 239 5.25 12.83 6.83
C LEU A 239 5.89 11.98 5.74
N LEU A 240 5.73 10.67 5.84
CA LEU A 240 6.09 9.72 4.79
C LEU A 240 4.83 9.35 4.00
N LEU A 241 4.75 9.81 2.76
CA LEU A 241 3.74 9.36 1.81
C LEU A 241 4.25 8.09 1.13
N ALA A 242 3.68 6.95 1.52
CA ALA A 242 4.03 5.63 1.00
C ALA A 242 2.91 5.10 0.11
N GLY A 243 3.21 4.14 -0.75
CA GLY A 243 2.19 3.46 -1.55
C GLY A 243 2.75 2.29 -2.32
N SER A 244 1.90 1.32 -2.63
CA SER A 244 2.25 0.13 -3.41
C SER A 244 1.49 0.09 -4.74
N SER A 245 2.11 -0.46 -5.80
CA SER A 245 1.49 -0.62 -7.12
C SER A 245 1.03 0.74 -7.69
N ALA A 246 -0.23 0.87 -8.12
CA ALA A 246 -0.82 2.16 -8.52
C ALA A 246 -0.70 3.24 -7.41
N GLY A 247 -0.69 2.85 -6.14
CA GLY A 247 -0.40 3.74 -5.01
C GLY A 247 1.05 4.21 -4.98
N GLY A 248 2.00 3.38 -5.40
CA GLY A 248 3.42 3.74 -5.55
C GLY A 248 3.63 4.78 -6.65
N THR A 249 2.96 4.62 -7.80
CA THR A 249 2.92 5.68 -8.83
C THR A 249 2.21 6.93 -8.29
N GLY A 250 1.13 6.76 -7.52
CA GLY A 250 0.43 7.84 -6.83
C GLY A 250 1.31 8.66 -5.90
N VAL A 251 2.28 8.04 -5.21
CA VAL A 251 3.30 8.75 -4.42
C VAL A 251 4.11 9.69 -5.31
N LEU A 252 4.62 9.19 -6.44
CA LEU A 252 5.42 9.99 -7.37
C LEU A 252 4.63 11.18 -7.93
N LEU A 253 3.33 11.01 -8.16
CA LEU A 253 2.46 12.06 -8.68
C LEU A 253 2.05 13.11 -7.64
N ASN A 254 2.00 12.75 -6.35
CA ASN A 254 1.38 13.60 -5.32
C ASN A 254 2.34 14.06 -4.21
N VAL A 255 3.55 13.51 -4.08
CA VAL A 255 4.45 13.82 -2.95
C VAL A 255 4.77 15.32 -2.86
N ASP A 256 5.05 15.96 -4.00
CA ASP A 256 5.34 17.40 -4.05
C ASP A 256 4.09 18.24 -3.82
N HIS A 257 2.92 17.80 -4.29
CA HIS A 257 1.65 18.49 -4.00
C HIS A 257 1.31 18.46 -2.51
N VAL A 258 1.59 17.35 -1.80
CA VAL A 258 1.42 17.27 -0.34
C VAL A 258 2.41 18.20 0.38
N ALA A 259 3.67 18.27 -0.09
CA ALA A 259 4.65 19.22 0.44
C ALA A 259 4.19 20.68 0.26
N GLU A 260 3.81 21.05 -0.96
CA GLU A 260 3.33 22.38 -1.31
C GLU A 260 2.04 22.74 -0.54
N GLN A 261 1.12 21.78 -0.36
CA GLN A 261 -0.07 21.96 0.46
C GLN A 261 0.29 22.34 1.89
N LEU A 262 1.15 21.55 2.56
CA LEU A 262 1.56 21.83 3.94
C LEU A 262 2.31 23.16 4.06
N GLU A 263 3.20 23.47 3.13
CA GLU A 263 3.91 24.75 3.11
C GLU A 263 2.96 25.93 2.95
N SER A 264 1.99 25.85 2.04
CA SER A 264 1.00 26.90 1.78
C SER A 264 0.07 27.16 2.97
N GLN A 265 -0.17 26.13 3.79
CA GLN A 265 -0.97 26.22 5.02
C GLN A 265 -0.14 26.59 6.26
N GLY A 266 1.16 26.89 6.10
CA GLY A 266 2.04 27.36 7.18
C GLY A 266 2.77 26.26 7.95
N HIS A 267 2.65 24.99 7.55
CA HIS A 267 3.27 23.83 8.21
C HIS A 267 4.68 23.51 7.68
N ARG A 268 5.52 24.55 7.51
CA ARG A 268 6.88 24.44 6.94
C ARG A 268 7.86 23.56 7.75
N GLY A 269 7.51 23.22 8.99
CA GLY A 269 8.30 22.34 9.85
C GLY A 269 8.13 20.85 9.53
N VAL A 270 7.12 20.47 8.73
CA VAL A 270 6.84 19.08 8.38
C VAL A 270 7.67 18.70 7.16
N GLN A 271 8.56 17.71 7.30
CA GLN A 271 9.32 17.18 6.16
C GLN A 271 8.49 16.11 5.45
N VAL A 272 8.07 16.40 4.23
CA VAL A 272 7.40 15.45 3.36
C VAL A 272 8.42 14.60 2.61
N ARG A 273 8.20 13.28 2.58
CA ARG A 273 9.05 12.30 1.90
C ARG A 273 8.18 11.27 1.20
N GLY A 274 8.68 10.66 0.12
CA GLY A 274 7.98 9.62 -0.63
C GLY A 274 8.59 8.23 -0.43
N LEU A 275 7.75 7.19 -0.40
CA LEU A 275 8.15 5.79 -0.51
C LEU A 275 7.29 5.10 -1.58
N ALA A 276 7.84 4.97 -2.79
CA ALA A 276 7.14 4.37 -3.92
C ALA A 276 7.53 2.89 -4.05
N ASP A 277 6.61 1.99 -3.72
CA ASP A 277 6.77 0.54 -3.86
C ASP A 277 6.04 0.01 -5.10
N SER A 278 6.75 -0.71 -5.98
CA SER A 278 6.18 -1.38 -7.16
C SER A 278 5.39 -0.43 -8.07
N GLY A 279 5.76 0.86 -8.08
CA GLY A 279 5.11 1.93 -8.83
C GLY A 279 5.97 2.49 -9.98
N TRP A 280 7.11 1.87 -10.25
CA TRP A 280 8.07 2.27 -11.27
C TRP A 280 7.92 1.38 -12.50
N PHE A 281 7.04 1.80 -13.42
CA PHE A 281 6.76 1.09 -14.66
C PHE A 281 7.58 1.62 -15.83
N LEU A 282 7.71 0.79 -16.87
CA LEU A 282 8.28 1.14 -18.16
C LEU A 282 7.15 1.30 -19.20
N ASP A 283 7.33 2.24 -20.12
CA ASP A 283 6.50 2.45 -21.32
C ASP A 283 7.08 1.67 -22.52
N ASN A 284 7.52 0.45 -22.26
CA ASN A 284 8.13 -0.44 -23.24
C ASN A 284 7.09 -1.05 -24.20
N LYS A 285 7.60 -1.68 -25.26
CA LYS A 285 6.76 -2.44 -26.19
C LYS A 285 6.40 -3.78 -25.57
N GLN A 286 5.12 -4.13 -25.60
CA GLN A 286 4.63 -5.44 -25.15
C GLN A 286 5.30 -6.59 -25.91
N TYR A 287 5.45 -7.74 -25.26
CA TYR A 287 5.97 -8.94 -25.92
C TYR A 287 5.00 -9.44 -27.00
N LYS A 288 3.70 -9.49 -26.67
CA LYS A 288 2.62 -9.74 -27.63
C LYS A 288 1.77 -8.48 -27.71
N LEU A 289 1.65 -7.93 -28.91
CA LEU A 289 0.78 -6.78 -29.15
C LEU A 289 -0.68 -7.22 -29.12
N THR A 290 -1.52 -6.48 -28.41
CA THR A 290 -2.97 -6.67 -28.36
C THR A 290 -3.68 -5.33 -28.44
N ASP A 291 -4.93 -5.38 -28.92
CA ASP A 291 -5.79 -4.22 -28.90
C ASP A 291 -6.12 -3.82 -27.46
N CYS A 292 -5.97 -2.54 -27.14
CA CYS A 292 -6.29 -1.99 -25.81
C CYS A 292 -7.81 -1.95 -25.58
N LEU A 293 -8.41 -3.11 -25.30
CA LEU A 293 -9.84 -3.30 -25.03
C LEU A 293 -10.12 -3.54 -23.54
N ASP A 294 -9.26 -4.29 -22.86
CA ASP A 294 -9.32 -4.52 -21.42
C ASP A 294 -8.14 -3.85 -20.69
N THR A 295 -8.30 -3.64 -19.38
CA THR A 295 -7.30 -2.96 -18.56
C THR A 295 -5.97 -3.71 -18.51
N ILE A 296 -6.02 -5.05 -18.43
CA ILE A 296 -4.89 -5.88 -18.04
C ILE A 296 -3.94 -6.08 -19.22
N SER A 297 -4.49 -6.24 -20.43
CA SER A 297 -3.73 -6.48 -21.66
C SER A 297 -3.34 -5.21 -22.42
N CYS A 298 -3.85 -4.05 -22.01
CA CYS A 298 -3.56 -2.78 -22.67
C CYS A 298 -2.12 -2.32 -22.40
N ALA A 299 -1.43 -1.90 -23.46
CA ALA A 299 -0.07 -1.37 -23.34
C ALA A 299 -0.02 -0.18 -22.35
N PRO A 300 0.95 -0.12 -21.43
CA PRO A 300 1.03 0.90 -20.39
C PRO A 300 0.82 2.33 -20.93
N THR A 301 1.51 2.66 -22.03
CA THR A 301 1.43 3.97 -22.68
C THR A 301 0.03 4.32 -23.15
N GLU A 302 -0.65 3.40 -23.83
CA GLU A 302 -1.99 3.64 -24.37
C GLU A 302 -3.05 3.70 -23.26
N ALA A 303 -2.88 2.87 -22.23
CA ALA A 303 -3.74 2.86 -21.06
C ALA A 303 -3.69 4.21 -20.32
N ILE A 304 -2.49 4.74 -20.04
CA ILE A 304 -2.31 6.04 -19.38
C ILE A 304 -2.75 7.20 -20.27
N LYS A 305 -2.43 7.20 -21.58
CA LYS A 305 -2.91 8.25 -22.52
C LYS A 305 -4.43 8.37 -22.56
N ARG A 306 -5.15 7.25 -22.44
CA ARG A 306 -6.62 7.24 -22.33
C ARG A 306 -7.05 7.67 -20.93
N GLY A 307 -6.42 7.10 -19.91
CA GLY A 307 -6.71 7.34 -18.50
C GLY A 307 -6.60 8.82 -18.12
N ILE A 308 -5.45 9.46 -18.36
CA ILE A 308 -5.21 10.85 -17.95
C ILE A 308 -6.30 11.82 -18.47
N ARG A 309 -6.78 11.61 -19.70
CA ARG A 309 -7.88 12.39 -20.29
C ARG A 309 -9.22 12.08 -19.65
N TYR A 310 -9.49 10.80 -19.39
CA TYR A 310 -10.75 10.36 -18.80
C TYR A 310 -10.89 10.77 -17.32
N TRP A 311 -9.78 10.79 -16.58
CA TRP A 311 -9.74 11.12 -15.15
C TRP A 311 -9.66 12.61 -14.85
N GLY A 312 -9.29 13.44 -15.84
CA GLY A 312 -8.82 14.80 -15.60
C GLY A 312 -7.57 14.76 -14.70
N GLY A 313 -6.61 13.91 -15.07
CA GLY A 313 -5.45 13.60 -14.25
C GLY A 313 -4.52 14.79 -14.06
N LEU A 314 -4.14 15.04 -12.81
CA LEU A 314 -3.11 15.98 -12.41
C LEU A 314 -1.77 15.25 -12.29
N VAL A 315 -0.71 15.94 -12.71
CA VAL A 315 0.67 15.47 -12.62
C VAL A 315 1.55 16.60 -12.05
N PRO A 316 2.72 16.30 -11.47
CA PRO A 316 3.60 17.32 -10.92
C PRO A 316 3.89 18.43 -11.93
N GLU A 317 3.80 19.69 -11.49
CA GLU A 317 3.86 20.84 -12.39
C GLU A 317 5.17 20.92 -13.19
N SER A 318 6.30 20.62 -12.55
CA SER A 318 7.60 20.55 -13.21
C SER A 318 7.63 19.53 -14.34
N CYS A 319 7.00 18.37 -14.13
CA CYS A 319 6.88 17.33 -15.15
C CYS A 319 5.90 17.70 -16.26
N ARG A 320 4.76 18.30 -15.92
CA ARG A 320 3.80 18.83 -16.89
C ARG A 320 4.46 19.81 -17.86
N GLN A 321 5.26 20.74 -17.33
CA GLN A 321 5.97 21.75 -18.13
C GLN A 321 7.05 21.14 -19.03
N ALA A 322 7.69 20.05 -18.60
CA ALA A 322 8.67 19.34 -19.42
C ALA A 322 8.04 18.51 -20.55
N HIS A 323 6.77 18.12 -20.41
CA HIS A 323 6.06 17.21 -21.32
C HIS A 323 4.70 17.77 -21.77
N VAL A 324 4.65 19.04 -22.17
CA VAL A 324 3.41 19.71 -22.61
C VAL A 324 2.75 18.95 -23.77
N GLY A 325 1.49 18.57 -23.60
CA GLY A 325 0.71 17.77 -24.56
C GLY A 325 0.97 16.27 -24.51
N GLU A 326 1.95 15.83 -23.72
CA GLU A 326 2.29 14.43 -23.47
C GLU A 326 2.44 14.15 -21.97
N GLU A 327 1.55 14.71 -21.15
CA GLU A 327 1.60 14.65 -19.70
C GLU A 327 1.54 13.21 -19.14
N TRP A 328 1.07 12.26 -19.96
CA TRP A 328 1.13 10.82 -19.68
C TRP A 328 2.57 10.33 -19.38
N ASN A 329 3.61 11.02 -19.87
CA ASN A 329 5.00 10.73 -19.54
C ASN A 329 5.26 10.77 -18.03
N CYS A 330 4.53 11.61 -17.28
CA CYS A 330 4.72 11.81 -15.85
C CYS A 330 4.24 10.63 -14.99
N PHE A 331 3.56 9.64 -15.56
CA PHE A 331 3.18 8.40 -14.86
C PHE A 331 4.30 7.36 -14.83
N PHE A 332 5.38 7.58 -15.59
CA PHE A 332 6.53 6.66 -15.65
C PHE A 332 7.63 7.15 -14.72
N GLY A 333 8.00 6.33 -13.74
CA GLY A 333 8.85 6.72 -12.62
C GLY A 333 10.16 7.38 -13.06
N TYR A 334 10.83 6.80 -14.05
CA TYR A 334 12.10 7.30 -14.56
C TYR A 334 12.03 8.66 -15.26
N LYS A 335 10.84 9.07 -15.71
CA LYS A 335 10.63 10.38 -16.33
C LYS A 335 10.24 11.43 -15.30
N VAL A 336 9.40 11.10 -14.33
CA VAL A 336 8.93 12.05 -13.31
C VAL A 336 9.93 12.25 -12.18
N PHE A 337 10.66 11.20 -11.77
CA PHE A 337 11.56 11.21 -10.61
C PHE A 337 12.61 12.32 -10.65
N PRO A 338 13.31 12.60 -11.78
CA PRO A 338 14.30 13.68 -11.85
C PRO A 338 13.73 15.09 -11.57
N MET A 339 12.40 15.25 -11.63
CA MET A 339 11.72 16.53 -11.48
C MET A 339 11.06 16.71 -10.11
N LEU A 340 11.15 15.70 -9.24
CA LEU A 340 10.61 15.73 -7.88
C LEU A 340 11.52 16.55 -6.96
N LYS A 341 10.90 17.36 -6.11
CA LYS A 341 11.59 18.19 -5.09
C LYS A 341 11.74 17.42 -3.78
N SER A 342 10.72 16.67 -3.40
CA SER A 342 10.70 15.88 -2.17
C SER A 342 11.61 14.65 -2.30
N PRO A 343 12.34 14.25 -1.24
CA PRO A 343 13.14 13.03 -1.30
C PRO A 343 12.23 11.80 -1.37
N VAL A 344 12.49 10.92 -2.33
CA VAL A 344 11.73 9.69 -2.55
C VAL A 344 12.65 8.47 -2.47
N PHE A 345 12.23 7.45 -1.75
CA PHE A 345 12.83 6.12 -1.75
C PHE A 345 12.03 5.22 -2.71
N VAL A 346 12.71 4.52 -3.61
CA VAL A 346 12.07 3.62 -4.60
C VAL A 346 12.27 2.16 -4.22
N VAL A 347 11.19 1.40 -4.11
CA VAL A 347 11.21 -0.06 -3.95
C VAL A 347 10.64 -0.66 -5.23
N GLN A 348 11.41 -1.49 -5.94
CA GLN A 348 10.95 -2.02 -7.22
C GLN A 348 11.49 -3.40 -7.51
N TRP A 349 10.62 -4.36 -7.80
CA TRP A 349 11.04 -5.67 -8.30
C TRP A 349 11.57 -5.55 -9.72
N LEU A 350 12.75 -6.12 -10.00
CA LEU A 350 13.31 -6.10 -11.36
C LEU A 350 12.45 -6.87 -12.39
N PHE A 351 11.63 -7.79 -11.91
CA PHE A 351 10.71 -8.58 -12.72
C PHE A 351 9.29 -8.49 -12.16
N ASP A 352 8.79 -7.25 -12.03
CA ASP A 352 7.47 -6.98 -11.44
C ASP A 352 6.33 -7.68 -12.22
N GLU A 353 5.45 -8.37 -11.50
CA GLU A 353 4.36 -9.12 -12.13
C GLU A 353 3.35 -8.24 -12.86
N ALA A 354 3.09 -7.01 -12.38
CA ALA A 354 2.14 -6.11 -13.03
C ALA A 354 2.73 -5.57 -14.34
N GLN A 355 4.03 -5.28 -14.38
CA GLN A 355 4.73 -4.92 -15.62
C GLN A 355 4.66 -6.07 -16.64
N LEU A 356 5.02 -7.29 -16.23
CA LEU A 356 4.94 -8.46 -17.11
C LEU A 356 3.52 -8.73 -17.62
N THR A 357 2.53 -8.54 -16.76
CA THR A 357 1.12 -8.68 -17.13
C THR A 357 0.72 -7.64 -18.19
N ALA A 358 1.09 -6.37 -17.99
CA ALA A 358 0.86 -5.31 -18.96
C ALA A 358 1.64 -5.51 -20.27
N ASP A 359 2.73 -6.28 -20.25
CA ASP A 359 3.50 -6.71 -21.43
C ASP A 359 2.97 -7.98 -22.10
N ASN A 360 1.81 -8.50 -21.65
CA ASN A 360 1.17 -9.73 -22.10
C ASN A 360 2.02 -10.98 -21.92
N ILE A 361 2.72 -11.05 -20.80
CA ILE A 361 3.45 -12.23 -20.35
C ILE A 361 2.67 -12.85 -19.19
N HIS A 362 2.09 -14.01 -19.46
CA HIS A 362 1.43 -14.84 -18.46
C HIS A 362 2.27 -16.10 -18.21
N LEU A 363 2.59 -16.34 -16.94
CA LEU A 363 3.41 -17.48 -16.52
C LEU A 363 2.48 -18.61 -16.04
N THR A 364 1.88 -19.32 -17.00
CA THR A 364 0.82 -20.32 -16.75
C THR A 364 1.34 -21.74 -16.46
N GLY A 365 2.53 -21.85 -15.87
CA GLY A 365 3.16 -23.14 -15.56
C GLY A 365 3.65 -23.96 -16.78
N GLN A 366 3.41 -23.48 -18.01
CA GLN A 366 3.97 -24.06 -19.23
C GLN A 366 5.41 -23.55 -19.46
N PRO A 367 6.29 -24.37 -20.10
CA PRO A 367 7.62 -23.91 -20.49
C PRO A 367 7.56 -22.64 -21.35
N VAL A 368 8.21 -21.58 -20.88
CA VAL A 368 8.35 -20.31 -21.56
C VAL A 368 9.27 -20.49 -22.77
N HIS A 369 8.84 -19.96 -23.91
CA HIS A 369 9.63 -20.00 -25.14
C HIS A 369 10.88 -19.11 -25.02
N GLU A 370 11.96 -19.46 -25.73
CA GLU A 370 13.24 -18.75 -25.67
C GLU A 370 13.12 -17.23 -25.92
N GLY A 371 12.25 -16.82 -26.86
CA GLY A 371 12.00 -15.41 -27.15
C GLY A 371 11.35 -14.66 -25.97
N GLN A 372 10.40 -15.29 -25.29
CA GLN A 372 9.74 -14.73 -24.12
C GLN A 372 10.70 -14.67 -22.93
N TRP A 373 11.55 -15.70 -22.75
CA TRP A 373 12.60 -15.67 -21.74
C TRP A 373 13.58 -14.52 -21.96
N ARG A 374 14.08 -14.34 -23.19
CA ARG A 374 14.96 -13.22 -23.55
C ARG A 374 14.30 -11.87 -23.30
N TYR A 375 13.00 -11.74 -23.58
CA TYR A 375 12.25 -10.53 -23.27
C TYR A 375 12.24 -10.24 -21.77
N ILE A 376 11.95 -11.24 -20.93
CA ILE A 376 11.97 -11.09 -19.45
C ILE A 376 13.36 -10.63 -18.97
N GLN A 377 14.43 -11.23 -19.49
CA GLN A 377 15.80 -10.84 -19.14
C GLN A 377 16.11 -9.38 -19.54
N ASN A 378 15.70 -8.98 -20.75
CA ASN A 378 15.89 -7.61 -21.23
C ASN A 378 15.08 -6.61 -20.39
N LEU A 379 13.85 -6.95 -20.01
CA LEU A 379 13.02 -6.11 -19.13
C LEU A 379 13.75 -5.82 -17.81
N GLY A 380 14.31 -6.85 -17.17
CA GLY A 380 15.08 -6.66 -15.92
C GLY A 380 16.32 -5.78 -16.11
N GLN A 381 16.99 -5.85 -17.27
CA GLN A 381 18.12 -4.98 -17.61
C GLN A 381 17.69 -3.54 -17.86
N GLU A 382 16.60 -3.33 -18.60
CA GLU A 382 16.02 -2.01 -18.87
C GLU A 382 15.57 -1.36 -17.57
N LEU A 383 14.81 -2.07 -16.72
CA LEU A 383 14.35 -1.55 -15.44
C LEU A 383 15.54 -1.15 -14.56
N ARG A 384 16.55 -2.03 -14.45
CA ARG A 384 17.79 -1.72 -13.73
C ARG A 384 18.48 -0.47 -14.26
N SER A 385 18.53 -0.29 -15.58
CA SER A 385 19.16 0.89 -16.19
C SER A 385 18.46 2.18 -15.80
N THR A 386 17.13 2.18 -15.74
CA THR A 386 16.35 3.36 -15.32
C THR A 386 16.54 3.71 -13.85
N LEU A 387 16.91 2.74 -13.02
CA LEU A 387 17.11 2.92 -11.59
C LEU A 387 18.55 3.32 -11.22
N HIS A 388 19.49 3.33 -12.17
CA HIS A 388 20.92 3.55 -11.92
C HIS A 388 21.19 4.87 -11.18
N ASP A 389 20.51 5.94 -11.57
CA ASP A 389 20.73 7.29 -11.00
C ASP A 389 19.82 7.59 -9.80
N VAL A 390 19.01 6.62 -9.34
CA VAL A 390 18.13 6.78 -8.17
C VAL A 390 18.96 6.60 -6.89
N PRO A 391 19.15 7.64 -6.06
CA PRO A 391 20.11 7.60 -4.95
C PRO A 391 19.66 6.72 -3.77
N ALA A 392 18.36 6.61 -3.54
CA ALA A 392 17.76 5.83 -2.44
C ALA A 392 16.76 4.84 -3.01
N MET A 393 17.16 3.57 -3.09
CA MET A 393 16.37 2.54 -3.75
C MET A 393 16.69 1.13 -3.26
N PHE A 394 15.72 0.23 -3.47
CA PHE A 394 15.79 -1.19 -3.16
C PHE A 394 15.14 -2.00 -4.29
N ALA A 395 15.96 -2.67 -5.10
CA ALA A 395 15.53 -3.40 -6.28
C ALA A 395 16.07 -4.84 -6.35
N PRO A 396 15.40 -5.77 -5.66
CA PRO A 396 15.71 -7.19 -5.74
C PRO A 396 15.28 -7.82 -7.06
N ALA A 397 16.04 -8.82 -7.50
CA ALA A 397 15.81 -9.59 -8.72
C ALA A 397 14.84 -10.77 -8.48
N CYS A 398 13.60 -10.45 -8.07
CA CYS A 398 12.52 -11.41 -7.85
C CYS A 398 11.36 -11.16 -8.81
N LEU A 399 10.59 -12.21 -9.08
CA LEU A 399 9.30 -12.11 -9.76
C LEU A 399 8.19 -12.10 -8.71
N THR A 400 7.65 -10.91 -8.42
CA THR A 400 6.56 -10.72 -7.46
C THR A 400 6.01 -9.29 -7.62
N HIS A 401 5.04 -8.90 -6.80
CA HIS A 401 4.44 -7.58 -6.82
C HIS A 401 4.03 -7.11 -5.41
N GLU A 402 4.41 -5.86 -5.10
CA GLU A 402 4.25 -5.20 -3.80
C GLU A 402 5.06 -5.84 -2.66
N LEU A 403 5.67 -5.02 -1.82
CA LEU A 403 6.51 -5.48 -0.73
C LEU A 403 6.14 -4.84 0.62
N ILE A 404 5.97 -3.52 0.69
CA ILE A 404 6.06 -2.80 1.98
C ILE A 404 4.92 -3.10 2.96
N THR A 405 3.81 -3.68 2.50
CA THR A 405 2.69 -4.11 3.34
C THR A 405 2.62 -5.62 3.55
N ARG A 406 3.56 -6.39 2.97
CA ARG A 406 3.64 -7.83 3.13
C ARG A 406 4.25 -8.18 4.49
N THR A 407 3.82 -9.29 5.08
CA THR A 407 4.36 -9.76 6.36
C THR A 407 5.83 -10.19 6.26
N TYR A 408 6.25 -10.69 5.09
CA TYR A 408 7.64 -11.11 4.80
C TYR A 408 8.55 -9.96 4.34
N TRP A 409 8.13 -8.69 4.46
CA TRP A 409 8.89 -7.56 3.89
C TRP A 409 10.28 -7.36 4.52
N MET A 410 10.51 -7.92 5.71
CA MET A 410 11.80 -7.91 6.39
C MET A 410 12.78 -8.96 5.88
N ASP A 411 12.27 -10.00 5.22
CA ASP A 411 13.05 -11.18 4.82
C ASP A 411 13.85 -10.92 3.54
N ILE A 412 13.34 -10.02 2.69
CA ILE A 412 13.94 -9.68 1.40
C ILE A 412 15.19 -8.84 1.63
N GLN A 413 16.30 -9.25 1.02
CA GLN A 413 17.60 -8.62 1.15
C GLN A 413 18.24 -8.38 -0.21
N VAL A 414 18.93 -7.26 -0.34
CA VAL A 414 19.83 -6.99 -1.47
C VAL A 414 21.21 -6.70 -0.89
N LYS A 415 22.23 -7.43 -1.36
CA LYS A 415 23.62 -7.31 -0.85
C LYS A 415 23.69 -7.42 0.69
N GLY A 416 22.91 -8.34 1.27
CA GLY A 416 22.84 -8.58 2.72
C GLY A 416 22.15 -7.50 3.54
N THR A 417 21.48 -6.53 2.91
CA THR A 417 20.73 -5.47 3.59
C THR A 417 19.24 -5.67 3.35
N SER A 418 18.43 -5.72 4.41
CA SER A 418 16.96 -5.81 4.29
C SER A 418 16.32 -4.45 3.98
N LEU A 419 15.10 -4.45 3.44
CA LEU A 419 14.38 -3.21 3.15
C LEU A 419 14.14 -2.33 4.39
N PRO A 420 13.67 -2.83 5.55
CA PRO A 420 13.55 -2.01 6.76
C PRO A 420 14.86 -1.33 7.16
N ARG A 421 15.99 -2.05 7.03
CA ARG A 421 17.32 -1.52 7.34
C ARG A 421 17.71 -0.41 6.36
N ALA A 422 17.45 -0.59 5.07
CA ALA A 422 17.70 0.43 4.05
C ALA A 422 16.90 1.71 4.30
N LEU A 423 15.60 1.58 4.64
CA LEU A 423 14.75 2.72 4.99
C LEU A 423 15.25 3.45 6.25
N HIS A 424 15.73 2.72 7.26
CA HIS A 424 16.32 3.32 8.45
C HIS A 424 17.60 4.09 8.14
N CYS A 425 18.47 3.54 7.29
CA CYS A 425 19.66 4.24 6.81
C CYS A 425 19.29 5.51 6.04
N TRP A 426 18.25 5.44 5.20
CA TRP A 426 17.76 6.60 4.46
C TRP A 426 17.23 7.69 5.39
N ASP A 427 16.38 7.34 6.37
CA ASP A 427 15.88 8.29 7.36
C ASP A 427 17.02 8.99 8.12
N ARG A 428 18.02 8.24 8.57
CA ARG A 428 19.21 8.81 9.23
C ARG A 428 20.02 9.74 8.31
N SER A 429 20.15 9.40 7.03
CA SER A 429 20.88 10.24 6.07
C SER A 429 20.21 11.61 5.89
N LEU A 430 18.88 11.65 5.87
CA LEU A 430 18.11 12.89 5.75
C LEU A 430 18.15 13.71 7.04
N GLN A 431 18.14 13.06 8.21
CA GLN A 431 18.30 13.74 9.50
C GLN A 431 19.67 14.41 9.63
N ALA A 432 20.76 13.74 9.21
CA ALA A 432 22.10 14.29 9.25
C ALA A 432 22.25 15.55 8.37
N ASN A 433 21.69 15.55 7.16
CA ASN A 433 21.72 16.72 6.28
C ASN A 433 21.02 17.95 6.89
N ASN A 434 19.96 17.76 7.67
CA ASN A 434 19.26 18.86 8.33
C ASN A 434 20.07 19.51 9.47
N HIS A 435 20.82 18.71 10.23
CA HIS A 435 21.66 19.24 11.32
C HIS A 435 22.81 20.11 10.80
N ILE A 436 23.34 19.80 9.60
CA ILE A 436 24.38 20.59 8.95
C ILE A 436 23.82 21.94 8.46
N ASN A 437 22.62 21.95 7.87
CA ASN A 437 22.00 23.20 7.39
C ASN A 437 21.50 24.12 8.52
N GLY A 438 21.29 23.60 9.73
CA GLY A 438 20.87 24.38 10.90
C GLY A 438 22.01 25.01 11.71
N SER A 439 23.27 24.69 11.42
CA SER A 439 24.46 25.22 12.12
C SER A 439 25.23 26.21 11.23
N ASN A 440 24.84 27.48 11.30
CA ASN A 440 25.50 28.73 10.85
C ASN A 440 26.54 28.72 9.70
N HIS A 441 26.31 29.64 8.75
CA HIS A 441 27.31 30.48 8.07
C HIS A 441 28.77 30.00 8.11
N ASN A 442 29.14 29.11 7.19
CA ASN A 442 30.42 29.20 6.49
C ASN A 442 30.38 28.33 5.23
N HIS A 443 30.70 28.95 4.09
CA HIS A 443 30.80 28.28 2.80
C HIS A 443 31.94 27.27 2.79
N GLN A 444 31.62 25.99 2.99
CA GLN A 444 32.42 24.89 2.44
C GLN A 444 31.48 23.75 2.05
N LYS A 445 31.47 23.43 0.74
CA LYS A 445 30.78 22.26 0.15
C LYS A 445 31.40 20.97 0.70
N HIS A 446 31.09 20.59 1.92
CA HIS A 446 31.34 19.23 2.39
C HIS A 446 30.27 18.32 1.78
N LYS A 447 30.65 17.56 0.75
CA LYS A 447 29.87 16.39 0.30
C LYS A 447 29.68 15.49 1.52
N THR A 448 28.43 15.27 1.94
CA THR A 448 28.11 14.35 3.03
C THR A 448 28.70 12.98 2.71
N GLN A 449 29.62 12.49 3.54
CA GLN A 449 30.17 11.16 3.34
C GLN A 449 29.08 10.11 3.59
N PRO A 450 28.99 9.04 2.78
CA PRO A 450 28.06 7.95 3.04
C PRO A 450 28.28 7.39 4.44
N MET A 451 27.21 7.23 5.23
CA MET A 451 27.34 6.60 6.54
C MET A 451 27.89 5.18 6.36
N ARG A 452 29.01 4.88 7.02
CA ARG A 452 29.69 3.59 6.94
C ARG A 452 28.72 2.47 7.35
N GLY A 453 28.48 1.50 6.48
CA GLY A 453 27.55 0.39 6.73
C GLY A 453 26.06 0.70 6.56
N CYS A 454 25.71 1.79 5.86
CA CYS A 454 24.34 2.17 5.54
C CYS A 454 24.16 2.43 4.02
N PRO A 455 24.12 1.37 3.19
CA PRO A 455 23.90 1.52 1.76
C PRO A 455 22.47 1.98 1.48
N LEU A 456 22.33 2.93 0.54
CA LEU A 456 21.02 3.46 0.11
C LEU A 456 20.65 3.06 -1.31
N HIS A 457 21.63 2.69 -2.14
CA HIS A 457 21.42 2.24 -3.51
C HIS A 457 21.62 0.72 -3.58
N LEU A 458 20.53 -0.01 -3.44
CA LEU A 458 20.51 -1.47 -3.30
C LEU A 458 19.79 -2.11 -4.48
N ILE A 459 20.53 -2.43 -5.54
CA ILE A 459 20.02 -3.15 -6.71
C ILE A 459 20.78 -4.45 -6.94
N ASP A 460 20.04 -5.50 -7.26
CA ASP A 460 20.62 -6.77 -7.70
C ASP A 460 21.20 -6.67 -9.11
N SER A 461 22.23 -7.48 -9.36
CA SER A 461 22.95 -7.48 -10.64
C SER A 461 22.69 -8.72 -11.49
N CYS A 462 22.04 -9.74 -10.92
CA CYS A 462 21.78 -10.99 -11.62
C CYS A 462 20.65 -10.84 -12.67
N PRO A 463 20.78 -11.47 -13.85
CA PRO A 463 19.95 -11.12 -15.02
C PRO A 463 18.69 -11.98 -15.19
N TRP A 464 18.23 -12.71 -14.18
CA TRP A 464 17.03 -13.55 -14.27
C TRP A 464 16.17 -13.47 -13.01
N PRO A 465 14.85 -13.68 -13.11
CA PRO A 465 13.95 -13.67 -11.95
C PRO A 465 14.33 -14.74 -10.93
N HIS A 466 14.19 -14.43 -9.64
CA HIS A 466 14.51 -15.33 -8.53
C HIS A 466 15.97 -15.81 -8.47
N CYS A 467 16.89 -15.04 -9.04
CA CYS A 467 18.32 -15.23 -8.75
C CYS A 467 18.71 -14.78 -7.35
N ASN A 468 17.90 -13.89 -6.74
CA ASN A 468 18.10 -13.51 -5.35
C ASN A 468 17.53 -14.60 -4.43
N PRO A 469 18.33 -15.13 -3.49
CA PRO A 469 17.89 -16.22 -2.64
C PRO A 469 16.86 -15.82 -1.56
N SER A 470 16.77 -14.54 -1.25
CA SER A 470 15.79 -14.01 -0.29
C SER A 470 14.42 -13.76 -0.90
N CYS A 471 14.24 -14.04 -2.20
CA CYS A 471 12.95 -13.86 -2.85
C CYS A 471 11.83 -14.65 -2.15
N PRO A 472 10.60 -14.13 -2.17
CA PRO A 472 9.47 -14.86 -1.60
C PRO A 472 9.23 -16.17 -2.36
N THR A 473 8.62 -17.13 -1.68
CA THR A 473 8.27 -18.42 -2.27
C THR A 473 7.38 -18.23 -3.50
N ILE A 474 7.72 -18.97 -4.54
CA ILE A 474 7.02 -18.92 -5.83
C ILE A 474 5.72 -19.69 -5.71
N ARG A 475 4.63 -19.09 -6.17
CA ARG A 475 3.33 -19.73 -6.25
C ARG A 475 2.86 -19.74 -7.68
N ASP A 476 2.37 -20.89 -8.13
CA ASP A 476 1.75 -21.01 -9.44
C ASP A 476 0.50 -20.11 -9.49
N GLN A 477 0.41 -19.27 -10.52
CA GLN A 477 -0.63 -18.24 -10.62
C GLN A 477 -2.05 -18.81 -10.77
N LEU A 478 -2.19 -20.05 -11.25
CA LEU A 478 -3.49 -20.71 -11.49
C LEU A 478 -3.93 -21.55 -10.29
N THR A 479 -3.00 -22.31 -9.72
CA THR A 479 -3.28 -23.32 -8.68
C THR A 479 -2.95 -22.84 -7.27
N GLY A 480 -2.15 -21.79 -7.13
CA GLY A 480 -1.66 -21.28 -5.85
C GLY A 480 -0.67 -22.20 -5.13
N GLN A 481 -0.25 -23.30 -5.76
CA GLN A 481 0.70 -24.25 -5.18
C GLN A 481 2.12 -23.69 -5.17
N GLU A 482 2.86 -24.00 -4.12
CA GLU A 482 4.27 -23.60 -4.01
C GLU A 482 5.14 -24.37 -4.99
N MET A 483 6.08 -23.66 -5.60
CA MET A 483 7.03 -24.19 -6.56
C MET A 483 8.46 -23.95 -6.09
N SER A 484 9.35 -24.92 -6.29
CA SER A 484 10.77 -24.67 -6.06
C SER A 484 11.33 -23.69 -7.11
N VAL A 485 12.36 -22.94 -6.74
CA VAL A 485 13.03 -21.98 -7.65
C VAL A 485 13.52 -22.69 -8.91
N ILE A 486 14.05 -23.91 -8.81
CA ILE A 486 14.50 -24.68 -9.99
C ILE A 486 13.32 -25.10 -10.87
N GLN A 487 12.22 -25.56 -10.28
CA GLN A 487 11.02 -25.93 -11.06
C GLN A 487 10.49 -24.72 -11.81
N PHE A 488 10.38 -23.58 -11.13
CA PHE A 488 9.95 -22.34 -11.73
C PHE A 488 10.90 -21.87 -12.84
N LEU A 489 12.21 -21.82 -12.57
CA LEU A 489 13.19 -21.39 -13.57
C LEU A 489 13.16 -22.30 -14.80
N LYS A 490 13.08 -23.62 -14.62
CA LYS A 490 12.91 -24.56 -15.74
C LYS A 490 11.61 -24.29 -16.50
N HIS A 491 10.52 -23.97 -15.81
CA HIS A 491 9.29 -23.51 -16.47
C HIS A 491 9.49 -22.18 -17.20
N LEU A 492 10.39 -21.31 -16.76
CA LEU A 492 10.75 -20.11 -17.51
C LEU A 492 11.74 -20.34 -18.67
N GLY A 493 12.03 -21.58 -19.03
CA GLY A 493 12.96 -21.89 -20.11
C GLY A 493 14.43 -21.76 -19.69
N PHE A 494 14.70 -21.71 -18.38
CA PHE A 494 16.06 -21.70 -17.85
C PHE A 494 16.76 -23.04 -18.10
N ASP A 495 17.82 -22.99 -18.90
CA ASP A 495 18.72 -24.11 -19.13
C ASP A 495 19.99 -23.91 -18.29
N VAL A 496 20.17 -24.75 -17.27
CA VAL A 496 21.30 -24.68 -16.34
C VAL A 496 22.64 -24.76 -17.08
N GLN A 497 22.76 -25.62 -18.10
CA GLN A 497 24.01 -25.81 -18.84
C GLN A 497 24.35 -24.54 -19.63
N LYS A 498 23.38 -24.02 -20.38
CA LYS A 498 23.57 -22.78 -21.16
C LYS A 498 23.85 -21.57 -20.26
N MET A 499 23.15 -21.45 -19.13
CA MET A 499 23.33 -20.33 -18.22
C MET A 499 24.67 -20.39 -17.48
N ALA A 500 25.07 -21.58 -17.04
CA ALA A 500 26.39 -21.80 -16.46
C ALA A 500 27.49 -21.39 -17.45
N GLN A 501 27.35 -21.74 -18.73
CA GLN A 501 28.27 -21.31 -19.78
C GLN A 501 28.27 -19.80 -20.00
N GLN A 502 27.10 -19.15 -20.06
CA GLN A 502 26.98 -17.69 -20.22
C GLN A 502 27.57 -16.91 -19.04
N GLN A 503 27.48 -17.45 -17.82
CA GLN A 503 28.00 -16.85 -16.60
C GLN A 503 29.44 -17.28 -16.28
N GLY A 504 30.07 -18.12 -17.11
CA GLY A 504 31.41 -18.66 -16.84
C GLY A 504 31.48 -19.49 -15.56
N MET A 505 30.41 -20.18 -15.20
CA MET A 505 30.25 -20.95 -13.96
C MET A 505 30.12 -22.45 -14.25
N ASP A 506 30.49 -23.30 -13.27
CA ASP A 506 30.21 -24.74 -13.33
C ASP A 506 28.68 -25.01 -13.16
N PRO A 507 28.06 -25.87 -13.99
CA PRO A 507 26.63 -26.17 -13.90
C PRO A 507 26.20 -26.77 -12.55
N ARG A 508 27.02 -27.57 -11.89
CA ARG A 508 26.70 -28.15 -10.57
C ARG A 508 26.75 -27.08 -9.49
N LYS A 509 27.69 -26.14 -9.60
CA LYS A 509 27.75 -24.97 -8.72
C LYS A 509 26.49 -24.10 -8.86
N LEU A 510 26.07 -23.81 -10.09
CA LEU A 510 24.84 -23.07 -10.36
C LEU A 510 23.60 -23.80 -9.82
N LEU A 511 23.50 -25.11 -10.03
CA LEU A 511 22.46 -25.96 -9.44
C LEU A 511 22.44 -25.91 -7.90
N GLY A 512 23.62 -25.91 -7.28
CA GLY A 512 23.77 -25.79 -5.82
C GLY A 512 23.26 -24.45 -5.29
N MET A 513 23.60 -23.35 -5.96
CA MET A 513 23.12 -22.00 -5.61
C MET A 513 21.59 -21.91 -5.71
N LEU A 514 21.01 -22.48 -6.77
CA LEU A 514 19.55 -22.48 -6.99
C LEU A 514 18.79 -23.38 -6.01
N ASN A 515 19.42 -24.43 -5.47
CA ASN A 515 18.80 -25.32 -4.48
C ASN A 515 18.91 -24.81 -3.05
N ASN A 516 20.01 -24.14 -2.71
CA ASN A 516 20.32 -23.78 -1.32
C ASN A 516 20.07 -22.30 -1.01
N GLY A 517 19.66 -21.49 -1.98
CA GLY A 517 19.47 -20.06 -1.77
C GLY A 517 20.75 -19.38 -1.27
N SER A 518 21.91 -19.73 -1.81
CA SER A 518 23.23 -19.22 -1.36
C SER A 518 24.05 -18.71 -2.54
#